data_AF-A0A2K5II12-F1
#
_entry.id   AF-A0A2K5II12-F1
#
_cell.length_a   1.000
_cell.length_b   1.000
_cell.length_c   1.000
_cell.angle_alpha   90.00
_cell.angle_beta   90.00
_cell.angle_gamma   90.00
#
_symmetry.space_group_name_H-M   'P 1'
#
loop_
_entity.id
_entity.type
_entity.pdbx_description
1 polymer ?
#
loop_
_entity_poly.entity_id
_entity_poly.type
_entity_poly.pdbx_seq_one_letter_code
_entity_poly.pdbx_strand_id
1 'polypeptide(L)'
;MGRKEGSWVIYWTISRSILKRRYYRQHCTLELGSYIKHLSVVHSDLSSIVILDNSPAAYRSHPDKAITIKSWFSDPSDTTLLNLLPMLDALRFTIDVRLVLSHNLHQYRLW
;
A
#
# COMPACT_ATOMS: atom_id res chain seq x y z
N MET A 1 -5.68 -9.41 21.03
CA MET A 1 -6.37 -8.11 20.86
C MET A 1 -5.30 -7.01 20.73
N GLY A 2 -4.58 -6.99 19.60
CA GLY A 2 -3.47 -6.05 19.38
C GLY A 2 -3.98 -4.72 18.86
N ARG A 3 -3.69 -3.63 19.59
CA ARG A 3 -4.03 -2.26 19.25
C ARG A 3 -3.46 -1.89 17.86
N LYS A 4 -4.31 -1.78 16.84
CA LYS A 4 -3.99 -1.01 15.63
C LYS A 4 -4.11 0.48 15.97
N GLU A 5 -3.19 0.99 16.79
CA GLU A 5 -2.86 2.42 16.82
C GLU A 5 -1.88 2.60 15.65
N GLY A 6 -2.30 3.10 14.48
CA GLY A 6 -2.73 4.48 14.34
C GLY A 6 -1.61 5.30 13.71
N SER A 7 -1.07 4.87 12.57
CA SER A 7 -0.30 5.70 11.62
C SER A 7 -0.13 4.89 10.34
N TRP A 8 -0.82 5.30 9.28
CA TRP A 8 -0.65 4.67 7.97
C TRP A 8 0.18 5.62 7.14
N VAL A 9 1.45 5.26 6.92
CA VAL A 9 2.32 6.04 6.06
C VAL A 9 3.16 5.07 5.26
N ILE A 10 2.81 4.87 3.99
CA ILE A 10 3.81 4.76 2.92
C ILE A 10 3.24 5.46 1.69
N TYR A 11 3.86 6.58 1.33
CA TYR A 11 3.72 7.19 0.02
C TYR A 11 4.98 6.88 -0.75
N TRP A 12 4.85 6.16 -1.85
CA TRP A 12 5.88 6.15 -2.86
C TRP A 12 5.47 7.14 -3.95
N THR A 13 5.94 8.38 -3.82
CA THR A 13 5.99 9.31 -4.97
C THR A 13 7.40 9.18 -5.56
N ILE A 14 7.58 9.35 -6.87
CA ILE A 14 8.88 9.34 -7.58
C ILE A 14 9.76 10.55 -7.15
N SER A 15 9.99 10.74 -5.85
CA SER A 15 10.66 11.90 -5.28
C SER A 15 11.39 11.51 -4.00
N ARG A 16 12.60 12.05 -3.84
CA ARG A 16 13.63 11.65 -2.86
C ARG A 16 13.27 11.87 -1.38
N SER A 17 12.10 12.42 -1.05
CA SER A 17 11.63 12.55 0.33
C SER A 17 10.81 11.31 0.72
N ILE A 18 11.29 10.54 1.70
CA ILE A 18 10.71 9.23 2.06
C ILE A 18 9.28 9.36 2.60
N LEU A 19 8.94 10.44 3.33
CA LEU A 19 7.60 10.67 3.87
C LEU A 19 7.18 12.13 3.65
N LYS A 20 6.28 12.37 2.68
CA LYS A 20 5.78 13.72 2.37
C LYS A 20 4.67 14.21 3.29
N ARG A 21 3.76 13.30 3.68
CA ARG A 21 2.55 13.58 4.47
C ARG A 21 2.18 12.37 5.30
N ARG A 22 1.43 12.59 6.39
CA ARG A 22 0.92 11.53 7.26
C ARG A 22 -0.60 11.59 7.29
N TYR A 23 -1.23 10.43 7.17
CA TYR A 23 -2.67 10.28 7.24
C TYR A 23 -3.02 9.29 8.34
N TYR A 24 -4.20 9.48 8.90
CA TYR A 24 -4.62 8.87 10.15
C TYR A 24 -6.09 8.44 10.04
N ARG A 25 -6.62 7.81 11.09
CA ARG A 25 -7.96 7.22 11.11
C ARG A 25 -9.07 8.21 10.71
N GLN A 26 -8.97 9.48 11.09
CA GLN A 26 -9.95 10.52 10.73
C GLN A 26 -10.01 10.83 9.22
N HIS A 27 -9.02 10.38 8.45
CA HIS A 27 -8.99 10.52 6.99
C HIS A 27 -9.51 9.28 6.26
N CYS A 28 -9.89 8.23 6.99
CA CYS A 28 -10.48 7.01 6.43
C CYS A 28 -12.01 7.13 6.41
N THR A 29 -12.65 6.46 5.45
CA THR A 29 -14.11 6.32 5.42
C THR A 29 -14.50 5.03 6.16
N LEU A 30 -15.45 5.10 7.08
CA LEU A 30 -15.97 3.92 7.76
C LEU A 30 -17.08 3.28 6.89
N GLU A 31 -16.82 2.09 6.35
CA GLU A 31 -17.77 1.35 5.52
C GLU A 31 -17.83 -0.11 5.97
N LEU A 32 -19.05 -0.61 6.22
CA LEU A 32 -19.29 -2.01 6.64
C LEU A 32 -18.40 -2.41 7.84
N GLY A 33 -18.28 -1.52 8.83
CA GLY A 33 -17.47 -1.75 10.04
C GLY A 33 -15.95 -1.74 9.81
N SER A 34 -15.47 -1.39 8.62
CA SER A 34 -14.04 -1.33 8.27
C SER A 34 -13.62 0.09 7.89
N TYR A 35 -12.39 0.48 8.23
CA TYR A 35 -11.82 1.74 7.76
C TYR A 35 -11.22 1.56 6.36
N ILE A 36 -11.83 2.22 5.38
CA ILE A 36 -11.42 2.25 3.99
C ILE A 36 -10.53 3.47 3.75
N LYS A 37 -9.43 3.26 3.02
CA LYS A 37 -8.46 4.30 2.65
C LYS A 37 -8.62 4.65 1.19
N HIS A 38 -9.44 5.67 0.93
CA HIS A 38 -9.65 6.16 -0.42
C HIS A 38 -8.40 6.90 -0.91
N LEU A 39 -7.75 6.38 -1.95
CA LEU A 39 -6.51 6.95 -2.50
C LEU A 39 -6.71 8.37 -3.07
N SER A 40 -7.93 8.69 -3.49
CA SER A 40 -8.31 10.03 -3.97
C SER A 40 -8.16 11.13 -2.92
N VAL A 41 -8.20 10.78 -1.62
CA VAL A 41 -7.94 11.72 -0.50
C VAL A 41 -6.46 12.13 -0.46
N VAL A 42 -5.59 11.31 -1.04
CA VAL A 42 -4.15 11.52 -1.05
C VAL A 42 -3.69 12.21 -2.32
N HIS A 43 -4.08 11.65 -3.47
CA HIS A 43 -3.53 12.02 -4.76
C HIS A 43 -4.64 12.06 -5.80
N SER A 44 -4.66 13.12 -6.61
CA SER A 44 -5.65 13.31 -7.68
C SER A 44 -5.42 12.37 -8.86
N ASP A 45 -4.15 12.12 -9.20
CA ASP A 45 -3.79 11.14 -10.22
C ASP A 45 -3.64 9.75 -9.61
N LEU A 46 -4.65 8.90 -9.85
CA LEU A 46 -4.67 7.54 -9.32
C LEU A 46 -3.77 6.57 -10.11
N SER A 47 -3.23 6.96 -11.26
CA SER A 47 -2.29 6.14 -12.03
C SER A 47 -0.89 6.11 -11.40
N SER A 48 -0.57 7.09 -10.54
CA SER A 48 0.75 7.28 -9.95
C SER A 48 0.83 6.95 -8.45
N ILE A 49 -0.17 6.26 -7.89
CA ILE A 49 -0.25 5.95 -6.45
C ILE A 49 -0.58 4.48 -6.19
N VAL A 50 0.16 3.89 -5.26
CA VAL A 50 -0.08 2.54 -4.73
C VAL A 50 -0.33 2.58 -3.24
N ILE A 51 -1.01 1.56 -2.73
CA ILE A 51 -1.17 1.32 -1.30
C ILE A 51 -0.51 0.00 -0.90
N LEU A 52 0.37 0.06 0.10
CA LEU A 52 0.90 -1.12 0.78
C LEU A 52 0.13 -1.33 2.08
N ASP A 53 -0.56 -2.46 2.23
CA ASP A 53 -1.31 -2.76 3.44
C ASP A 53 -1.42 -4.27 3.68
N ASN A 54 -1.53 -4.65 4.94
CA ASN A 54 -1.76 -6.03 5.36
C ASN A 54 -3.25 -6.38 5.55
N SER A 55 -4.15 -5.45 5.25
CA SER A 55 -5.59 -5.57 5.48
C SER A 55 -6.37 -5.32 4.18
N PRO A 56 -6.87 -6.38 3.51
CA PRO A 56 -7.64 -6.24 2.26
C PRO A 56 -8.83 -5.29 2.32
N ALA A 57 -9.48 -5.19 3.48
CA ALA A 57 -10.56 -4.23 3.69
C ALA A 57 -10.11 -2.78 3.51
N ALA A 58 -8.86 -2.43 3.85
CA ALA A 58 -8.38 -1.05 3.83
C ALA A 58 -8.29 -0.47 2.41
N TYR A 59 -8.00 -1.30 1.40
CA TYR A 59 -7.88 -0.89 0.00
C TYR A 59 -9.02 -1.43 -0.87
N ARG A 60 -10.15 -1.79 -0.27
CA ARG A 60 -11.31 -2.35 -0.98
C ARG A 60 -11.78 -1.50 -2.17
N SER A 61 -11.64 -0.17 -2.10
CA SER A 61 -12.03 0.74 -3.18
C SER A 61 -11.04 0.77 -4.37
N HIS A 62 -9.80 0.31 -4.19
CA HIS A 62 -8.74 0.34 -5.21
C HIS A 62 -7.86 -0.94 -5.17
N PRO A 63 -8.46 -2.14 -5.32
CA PRO A 63 -7.71 -3.40 -5.18
C PRO A 63 -6.64 -3.60 -6.26
N ASP A 64 -6.80 -2.97 -7.42
CA ASP A 64 -5.86 -2.99 -8.54
C ASP A 64 -4.60 -2.14 -8.30
N LYS A 65 -4.59 -1.32 -7.25
CA LYS A 65 -3.47 -0.44 -6.84
C LYS A 65 -2.84 -0.88 -5.52
N ALA A 66 -3.24 -2.04 -5.03
CA ALA A 66 -2.81 -2.56 -3.74
C ALA A 66 -1.66 -3.55 -3.88
N ILE A 67 -0.66 -3.36 -3.04
CA ILE A 67 0.36 -4.36 -2.74
C ILE A 67 -0.04 -4.94 -1.38
N THR A 68 -0.50 -6.19 -1.38
CA THR A 68 -0.82 -6.88 -0.13
C THR A 68 0.48 -7.36 0.51
N ILE A 69 0.69 -7.01 1.78
CA ILE A 69 1.86 -7.45 2.55
C ILE A 69 1.46 -8.33 3.73
N LYS A 70 2.32 -9.27 4.11
CA LYS A 70 2.11 -10.07 5.32
C LYS A 70 2.11 -9.20 6.57
N SER A 71 1.32 -9.59 7.56
CA SER A 71 1.43 -9.01 8.89
C SER A 71 2.75 -9.44 9.51
N TRP A 72 3.49 -8.48 10.06
CA TRP A 72 4.74 -8.75 10.75
C TRP A 72 4.49 -9.02 12.24
N PHE A 73 5.13 -10.06 12.77
CA PHE A 73 4.95 -10.53 14.15
C PHE A 73 6.29 -10.67 14.90
N SER A 74 7.18 -9.69 14.76
CA SER A 74 8.50 -9.68 15.44
C SER A 74 9.48 -10.75 14.99
N ASP A 75 9.31 -11.29 13.79
CA ASP A 75 10.27 -12.21 13.17
C ASP A 75 11.52 -11.44 12.69
N PRO A 76 12.71 -11.71 13.25
CA PRO A 76 13.96 -11.05 12.84
C PRO A 76 14.46 -11.53 11.46
N SER A 77 13.95 -12.65 10.95
CA SER A 77 14.28 -13.19 9.63
C SER A 77 13.34 -12.69 8.51
N ASP A 78 12.31 -11.90 8.85
CA ASP A 78 11.38 -11.34 7.87
C ASP A 78 12.10 -10.36 6.91
N THR A 79 12.09 -10.71 5.63
CA THR A 79 12.67 -9.90 4.54
C THR A 79 11.58 -9.33 3.62
N THR A 80 10.31 -9.37 4.03
CA THR A 80 9.16 -9.08 3.16
C THR A 80 9.25 -7.69 2.52
N LEU A 81 9.66 -6.67 3.29
CA LEU A 81 9.84 -5.31 2.76
C LEU A 81 11.02 -5.21 1.78
N LEU A 82 12.12 -5.93 2.03
CA LEU A 82 13.28 -5.95 1.13
C LEU A 82 12.93 -6.60 -0.21
N ASN A 83 12.11 -7.65 -0.18
CA ASN A 83 11.64 -8.35 -1.38
C ASN A 83 10.74 -7.48 -2.26
N LEU A 84 10.21 -6.36 -1.76
CA LEU A 84 9.43 -5.40 -2.56
C LEU A 84 10.31 -4.44 -3.37
N LEU A 85 11.60 -4.29 -3.04
CA LEU A 85 12.48 -3.30 -3.66
C LEU A 85 12.51 -3.37 -5.20
N PRO A 86 12.62 -4.55 -5.86
CA PRO A 86 12.65 -4.61 -7.32
C PRO A 86 11.36 -4.07 -7.96
N MET A 87 10.20 -4.41 -7.39
CA MET A 87 8.91 -3.94 -7.88
C MET A 87 8.74 -2.43 -7.62
N LEU A 88 9.14 -1.94 -6.44
CA LEU A 88 9.11 -0.50 -6.13
C LEU A 88 10.04 0.30 -7.06
N ASP A 89 11.17 -0.27 -7.47
CA ASP A 89 12.05 0.35 -8.46
C ASP A 89 11.41 0.37 -9.86
N ALA A 90 10.74 -0.70 -10.27
CA ALA A 90 9.99 -0.74 -11.53
C ALA A 90 8.86 0.30 -11.59
N LEU A 91 8.18 0.57 -10.46
CA LEU A 91 7.14 1.60 -10.36
C LEU A 91 7.67 3.02 -10.62
N ARG A 92 8.99 3.26 -10.61
CA ARG A 92 9.58 4.57 -10.92
C ARG A 92 9.44 5.01 -12.36
N PHE A 93 9.35 4.04 -13.25
CA PHE A 93 9.45 4.28 -14.69
C PHE A 93 8.13 3.96 -15.40
N THR A 94 7.09 3.59 -14.65
CA THR A 94 5.77 3.33 -15.23
C THR A 94 4.92 4.59 -15.29
N ILE A 95 4.15 4.72 -16.36
CA ILE A 95 3.11 5.75 -16.51
C ILE A 95 1.85 5.41 -15.70
N ASP A 96 1.66 4.14 -15.37
CA ASP A 96 0.53 3.65 -14.60
C ASP A 96 0.96 2.46 -13.75
N VAL A 97 0.81 2.60 -12.43
CA VAL A 97 1.22 1.59 -11.46
C VAL A 97 0.54 0.23 -11.68
N ARG A 98 -0.67 0.23 -12.25
CA ARG A 98 -1.45 -0.99 -12.50
C ARG A 98 -0.76 -1.90 -13.52
N LEU A 99 0.03 -1.33 -14.43
CA LEU A 99 0.80 -2.09 -15.41
C LEU A 99 1.87 -2.95 -14.74
N VAL A 100 2.50 -2.47 -13.68
CA VAL A 100 3.51 -3.25 -12.93
C VAL A 100 2.82 -4.22 -11.97
N LEU A 101 1.74 -3.79 -11.33
CA LEU A 101 1.04 -4.61 -10.34
C LEU A 101 0.30 -5.80 -10.97
N SER A 102 -0.32 -5.63 -12.15
CA SER A 102 -1.02 -6.72 -12.84
C SER A 102 -0.12 -7.92 -13.15
N HIS A 103 1.14 -7.66 -13.51
CA HIS A 103 2.16 -8.68 -13.77
C HIS A 103 2.71 -9.32 -12.48
N ASN A 104 2.82 -8.57 -11.39
CA ASN A 104 3.35 -9.06 -10.10
C ASN A 104 2.32 -9.83 -9.25
N LEU A 105 1.02 -9.72 -9.55
CA LEU A 105 -0.05 -10.44 -8.83
C LEU A 105 0.14 -11.95 -8.77
N HIS A 106 0.85 -12.55 -9.74
CA HIS A 106 1.14 -13.99 -9.73
C HIS A 106 2.18 -14.42 -8.69
N GLN A 107 3.10 -13.53 -8.29
CA GLN A 107 4.18 -13.84 -7.34
C GLN A 107 3.72 -13.72 -5.87
N TYR A 108 2.74 -12.86 -5.59
CA TYR A 108 2.26 -12.59 -4.21
C TYR A 108 0.87 -13.16 -3.90
N ARG A 109 0.20 -13.82 -4.85
CA ARG A 109 -1.06 -14.57 -4.61
C ARG A 109 -0.86 -15.94 -3.93
N LEU A 110 0.37 -16.40 -3.75
CA LEU A 110 0.68 -17.72 -3.18
C LEU A 110 0.79 -17.73 -1.64
N TRP A 111 0.13 -16.80 -0.95
CA TRP A 111 0.15 -16.71 0.50
C TRP A 111 -1.25 -16.48 1.06
#